data_AF-A0A523DAJ7-F1
#
_entry.id   AF-A0A523DAJ7-F1
#
_cell.length_a   1.000
_cell.length_b   1.000
_cell.length_c   1.000
_cell.angle_alpha   90.00
_cell.angle_beta   90.00
_cell.angle_gamma   90.00
#
_symmetry.space_group_name_H-M   'P 1'
#
loop_
_entity.id
_entity.type
_entity.pdbx_description
1 polymer ?
#
loop_
_entity_poly.entity_id
_entity_poly.type
_entity_poly.pdbx_seq_one_letter_code
_entity_poly.pdbx_strand_id
1 'polypeptide(L)'
;MTACDLPLLALPALEWLLSTRAPGVWATLPRLKGPEDGIEPLLAHYDFRSRLPLEHLASEGDFSLSRLATHPKIIMPSPPSSLVTAWQDVNTPVQLKQAGS
;
A
#
# COMPACT_ATOMS: atom_id res chain seq x y z
N MET A 1 3.02 6.01 3.92
CA MET A 1 2.08 6.88 3.19
C MET A 1 0.71 6.23 3.28
N THR A 2 -0.34 7.04 3.34
CA THR A 2 -1.74 6.59 3.27
C THR A 2 -2.47 7.49 2.29
N ALA A 3 -3.37 6.94 1.48
CA ALA A 3 -4.35 7.75 0.78
C ALA A 3 -5.43 8.25 1.76
N CYS A 4 -6.20 9.25 1.32
CA CYS A 4 -7.18 9.94 2.17
C CYS A 4 -8.56 9.29 2.15
N ASP A 5 -8.78 8.31 1.27
CA ASP A 5 -10.02 7.61 0.95
C ASP A 5 -10.10 6.20 1.55
N LEU A 6 -9.35 5.97 2.64
CA LEU A 6 -9.29 4.72 3.40
C LEU A 6 -10.04 4.84 4.75
N PRO A 7 -11.39 4.82 4.78
CA PRO A 7 -12.17 5.09 5.99
C PRO A 7 -12.07 3.99 7.04
N LEU A 8 -11.70 2.77 6.64
CA LEU A 8 -11.54 1.62 7.53
C LEU A 8 -10.10 1.47 8.03
N LEU A 9 -9.22 2.44 7.74
CA LEU A 9 -7.85 2.45 8.24
C LEU A 9 -7.86 2.42 9.78
N ALA A 10 -7.15 1.45 10.33
CA ALA A 10 -7.04 1.26 11.77
C ALA A 10 -5.58 1.13 12.20
N LEU A 11 -5.31 1.48 13.46
CA LEU A 11 -3.96 1.42 14.04
C LEU A 11 -3.28 0.04 13.89
N PRO A 12 -3.97 -1.12 14.10
CA PRO A 12 -3.34 -2.42 13.92
C PRO A 12 -2.80 -2.69 12.51
N ALA A 13 -3.42 -2.10 11.47
CA ALA A 13 -2.93 -2.23 10.10
C ALA A 13 -1.64 -1.43 9.89
N LEU A 14 -1.53 -0.24 10.49
CA LEU A 14 -0.31 0.57 10.47
C LEU A 14 0.81 -0.10 11.28
N GLU A 15 0.50 -0.64 12.45
CA GLU A 15 1.47 -1.38 13.28
C GLU A 15 2.01 -2.60 12.54
N TRP A 16 1.12 -3.38 11.92
CA TRP A 16 1.52 -4.49 11.07
C TRP A 16 2.42 -4.01 9.93
N LEU A 17 2.01 -2.98 9.19
CA LEU A 17 2.79 -2.45 8.07
C LEU A 17 4.19 -2.00 8.51
N LEU A 18 4.30 -1.28 9.63
CA LEU A 18 5.58 -0.81 10.17
C LEU A 18 6.44 -1.94 10.76
N SER A 19 5.84 -3.06 11.16
CA SER A 19 6.55 -4.25 11.62
C SER A 19 7.31 -4.96 10.49
N THR A 20 6.91 -4.74 9.23
CA THR A 20 7.57 -5.34 8.06
C THR A 20 8.91 -4.68 7.72
N ARG A 21 9.26 -3.57 8.39
CA ARG A 21 10.53 -2.87 8.16
C ARG A 21 11.70 -3.74 8.58
N ALA A 22 12.68 -3.84 7.69
CA ALA A 22 13.91 -4.56 7.96
C ALA A 22 15.09 -3.93 7.20
N PRO A 23 16.34 -4.13 7.65
CA PRO A 23 17.51 -3.76 6.88
C PRO A 23 17.45 -4.32 5.46
N GLY A 24 17.67 -3.46 4.47
CA GLY A 24 17.60 -3.84 3.06
C GLY A 24 16.19 -3.84 2.45
N VAL A 25 15.13 -3.54 3.21
CA VAL A 25 13.79 -3.27 2.67
C VAL A 25 13.64 -1.76 2.45
N TRP A 26 13.39 -1.35 1.21
CA TRP A 26 13.24 0.06 0.83
C TRP A 26 11.79 0.52 0.77
N ALA A 27 10.86 -0.41 0.57
CA ALA A 27 9.43 -0.17 0.71
C ALA A 27 8.71 -1.51 0.95
N THR A 28 7.53 -1.42 1.55
CA THR A 28 6.58 -2.52 1.69
C THR A 28 5.29 -2.11 0.98
N LEU A 29 4.95 -2.82 -0.09
CA LEU A 29 3.70 -2.63 -0.83
C LEU A 29 2.81 -3.86 -0.60
N PRO A 30 1.84 -3.79 0.32
CA PRO A 30 1.00 -4.93 0.66
C PRO A 30 0.36 -5.57 -0.58
N ARG A 31 0.32 -6.90 -0.61
CA ARG A 31 -0.40 -7.65 -1.66
C ARG A 31 -1.73 -8.15 -1.10
N LEU A 32 -2.83 -7.55 -1.53
CA LEU A 32 -4.16 -7.99 -1.14
C LEU A 32 -4.52 -9.31 -1.82
N LYS A 33 -5.45 -10.04 -1.19
CA LYS A 33 -6.09 -11.22 -1.74
C LYS A 33 -7.60 -10.95 -1.76
N GLY A 34 -8.23 -10.90 -2.93
CA GLY A 34 -9.65 -10.57 -3.07
C GLY A 34 -10.03 -9.98 -4.44
N PRO A 35 -11.25 -9.45 -4.60
CA PRO A 35 -11.74 -8.89 -5.88
C PRO A 35 -10.88 -7.72 -6.41
N GLU A 36 -10.27 -6.97 -5.49
CA GLU A 36 -9.26 -5.93 -5.77
C GLU A 36 -7.86 -6.53 -5.61
N ASP A 37 -7.63 -7.69 -6.23
CA ASP A 37 -6.36 -8.41 -6.22
C ASP A 37 -5.26 -7.50 -6.80
N GLY A 38 -4.31 -7.10 -5.95
CA GLY A 38 -3.38 -6.06 -6.33
C GLY A 38 -2.24 -5.86 -5.35
N ILE A 39 -1.18 -5.23 -5.87
CA ILE A 39 -0.18 -4.56 -5.05
C ILE A 39 -0.77 -3.22 -4.68
N GLU A 40 -0.79 -2.91 -3.38
CA GLU A 40 -1.32 -1.66 -2.85
C GLU A 40 -0.22 -0.67 -2.51
N PRO A 41 -0.01 0.37 -3.35
CA PRO A 41 1.03 1.36 -3.10
C PRO A 41 0.55 2.53 -2.23
N LEU A 42 -0.75 2.64 -1.96
CA LEU A 42 -1.37 3.82 -1.36
C LEU A 42 -1.55 3.73 0.14
N LEU A 43 -1.66 2.53 0.72
CA LEU A 43 -1.42 2.28 2.14
C LEU A 43 -0.19 1.38 2.29
N ALA A 44 0.97 2.03 2.27
CA ALA A 44 2.27 1.38 2.15
C ALA A 44 3.37 2.11 2.93
N HIS A 45 4.44 1.37 3.23
CA HIS A 45 5.64 1.93 3.86
C HIS A 45 6.68 2.23 2.78
N TYR A 46 7.25 3.44 2.83
CA TYR A 46 8.36 3.87 1.97
C TYR A 46 9.49 4.40 2.85
N ASP A 47 10.68 3.82 2.72
CA ASP A 47 11.91 4.35 3.30
C ASP A 47 12.51 5.39 2.35
N PHE A 48 13.34 6.32 2.84
CA PHE A 48 13.96 7.36 2.01
C PHE A 48 14.74 6.80 0.81
N ARG A 49 15.25 5.56 0.89
CA ARG A 49 15.96 4.87 -0.19
C ARG A 49 15.05 4.51 -1.38
N SER A 50 13.73 4.50 -1.21
CA SER A 50 12.77 4.33 -2.31
C SER A 50 12.70 5.51 -3.27
N ARG A 51 13.29 6.67 -2.91
CA ARG A 51 13.30 7.88 -3.74
C ARG A 51 13.89 7.64 -5.14
N LEU A 52 15.02 6.94 -5.24
CA LEU A 52 15.68 6.72 -6.54
C LEU A 52 14.84 5.85 -7.49
N PRO A 53 14.32 4.68 -7.06
CA PRO A 53 13.36 3.92 -7.87
C PRO A 53 12.12 4.73 -8.29
N LEU A 54 11.58 5.56 -7.41
CA LEU A 54 10.44 6.43 -7.70
C LEU A 54 10.75 7.47 -8.79
N GLU A 55 11.89 8.17 -8.64
CA GLU A 55 12.34 9.17 -9.62
C GLU A 55 12.66 8.55 -10.98
N HIS A 56 13.20 7.32 -10.98
CA HIS A 56 13.45 6.59 -12.22
C HIS A 56 12.15 6.30 -12.97
N LEU A 57 11.13 5.76 -12.29
CA LEU A 57 9.80 5.53 -12.90
C LEU A 57 9.23 6.84 -13.48
N ALA A 58 9.27 7.92 -12.70
CA ALA A 58 8.80 9.23 -13.17
C ALA A 58 9.59 9.75 -14.39
N SER A 59 10.90 9.51 -14.44
CA SER A 59 11.74 9.90 -15.58
C SER A 59 11.44 9.13 -16.87
N GLU A 60 10.88 7.92 -16.74
CA GLU A 60 10.42 7.09 -17.84
C GLU A 60 8.96 7.41 -18.24
N GLY A 61 8.31 8.34 -17.53
CA GLY A 61 6.88 8.65 -17.71
C GLY A 61 5.94 7.59 -17.12
N ASP A 62 6.45 6.66 -16.30
CA ASP A 62 5.66 5.66 -15.60
C ASP A 62 5.28 6.19 -14.21
N PHE A 63 4.00 6.52 -14.03
CA PHE A 63 3.45 7.02 -12.77
C PHE A 63 2.76 5.93 -11.94
N SER A 64 2.86 4.65 -12.37
CA SER A 64 2.30 3.54 -11.62
C SER A 64 3.22 3.12 -10.49
N LEU A 65 2.88 3.52 -9.26
CA LEU A 65 3.67 3.16 -8.07
C LEU A 65 3.79 1.65 -7.85
N SER A 66 2.79 0.86 -8.29
CA SER A 66 2.84 -0.60 -8.21
C SER A 66 4.00 -1.20 -9.00
N ARG A 67 4.59 -0.46 -9.96
CA ARG A 67 5.78 -0.89 -10.71
C ARG A 67 7.03 -1.00 -9.84
N LEU A 68 7.08 -0.31 -8.70
CA LEU A 68 8.14 -0.49 -7.71
C LEU A 68 8.25 -1.93 -7.22
N ALA A 69 7.18 -2.72 -7.27
CA ALA A 69 7.19 -4.12 -6.89
C ALA A 69 8.22 -4.99 -7.66
N THR A 70 8.71 -4.54 -8.81
CA THR A 70 9.76 -5.24 -9.56
C THR A 70 11.16 -5.04 -8.97
N HIS A 71 11.35 -4.04 -8.10
CA HIS A 71 12.65 -3.71 -7.55
C HIS A 71 13.03 -4.69 -6.41
N PRO A 72 14.25 -5.25 -6.39
CA PRO A 72 14.63 -6.36 -5.49
C PRO A 72 14.68 -5.99 -3.99
N LYS A 73 14.59 -4.71 -3.67
CA LYS A 73 14.55 -4.19 -2.28
C LYS A 73 13.13 -3.84 -1.81
N ILE A 74 12.11 -4.10 -2.64
CA ILE A 74 10.70 -3.85 -2.34
C ILE A 74 10.05 -5.20 -2.03
N ILE A 75 9.34 -5.28 -0.91
CA ILE A 75 8.65 -6.50 -0.50
C ILE A 75 7.14 -6.33 -0.62
N MET A 76 6.44 -7.45 -0.84
CA MET A 76 4.99 -7.48 -1.02
C MET A 76 4.30 -8.50 -0.11
N PRO A 77 4.39 -8.35 1.22
CA PRO A 77 3.71 -9.25 2.13
C PRO A 77 2.19 -9.10 1.99
N SER A 78 1.46 -10.20 2.15
CA SER A 78 0.01 -10.12 2.28
C SER A 78 -0.36 -9.77 3.73
N PRO A 79 -1.27 -8.80 3.95
CA PRO A 79 -1.78 -8.54 5.28
C PRO A 79 -2.56 -9.76 5.82
N PRO A 80 -2.56 -9.98 7.14
CA PRO A 80 -3.46 -10.93 7.78
C PRO A 80 -4.92 -10.63 7.39
N SER A 81 -5.74 -11.67 7.24
CA SER A 81 -7.14 -11.54 6.81
C SER A 81 -7.96 -10.59 7.70
N SER A 82 -7.65 -10.54 9.00
CA SER A 82 -8.28 -9.62 9.96
C SER A 82 -7.95 -8.14 9.74
N LEU A 83 -6.93 -7.81 8.95
CA LEU A 83 -6.47 -6.44 8.70
C LEU A 83 -6.73 -5.98 7.27
N VAL A 84 -7.13 -6.87 6.36
CA VAL A 84 -7.33 -6.58 4.92
C VAL A 84 -8.31 -5.42 4.69
N THR A 85 -9.34 -5.28 5.54
CA THR A 85 -10.35 -4.22 5.41
C THR A 85 -9.76 -2.81 5.50
N ALA A 86 -8.58 -2.63 6.11
CA ALA A 86 -7.93 -1.34 6.21
C ALA A 86 -7.44 -0.78 4.86
N TRP A 87 -7.37 -1.62 3.81
CA TRP A 87 -7.04 -1.24 2.43
C TRP A 87 -8.28 -1.05 1.54
N GLN A 88 -9.49 -1.04 2.09
CA GLN A 88 -10.69 -0.80 1.28
C GLN A 88 -10.88 0.69 1.02
N ASP A 89 -10.71 1.07 -0.24
CA ASP A 89 -10.95 2.43 -0.71
C ASP A 89 -12.44 2.72 -0.85
N VAL A 90 -12.80 3.98 -0.61
CA VAL A 90 -14.12 4.52 -0.94
C VAL A 90 -13.99 5.47 -2.12
N ASN A 91 -14.21 4.92 -3.31
CA ASN A 91 -14.09 5.65 -4.57
C ASN A 91 -15.40 6.35 -5.00
N THR A 92 -16.53 6.05 -4.34
CA THR A 92 -17.85 6.60 -4.68
C THR A 92 -18.66 7.02 -3.46
N PRO A 93 -19.57 8.02 -3.58
CA PRO A 93 -20.49 8.39 -2.50
C PRO A 93 -21.38 7.23 -2.01
N VAL A 94 -21.62 6.22 -2.85
CA VAL A 94 -22.39 5.02 -2.50
C VAL A 94 -21.60 4.12 -1.55
N GLN A 95 -20.32 3.89 -1.84
CA GLN A 95 -19.41 3.14 -0.96
C GLN A 95 -19.21 3.86 0.40
N LEU A 96 -19.26 5.20 0.41
CA LEU A 96 -19.12 6.00 1.63
C LEU A 96 -20.25 5.79 2.64
N LYS A 97 -21.48 5.54 2.15
CA LYS A 97 -22.62 5.18 3.01
C LYS A 97 -22.49 3.77 3.61
N GLN A 98 -21.82 2.85 2.91
CA GLN A 98 -21.62 1.47 3.36
C GLN A 98 -20.51 1.37 4.42
N ALA A 99 -19.49 2.22 4.35
CA ALA A 99 -18.38 2.26 5.32
C ALA A 99 -18.74 2.91 6.67
N GLY A 100 -19.79 3.74 6.71
CA GLY A 100 -20.23 4.46 7.92
C GLY A 100 -21.37 3.80 8.70
N SER A 101 -21.75 2.56 8.36
CA SER A 101 -22.85 1.82 9.00
C SER A 101 -22.35 0.82 10.04
#